data_AF-A0A5E4ID89-F1
#
_entry.id   AF-A0A5E4ID89-F1
#
_cell.length_a   1.000
_cell.length_b   1.000
_cell.length_c   1.000
_cell.angle_alpha   90.00
_cell.angle_beta   90.00
_cell.angle_gamma   90.00
#
_symmetry.space_group_name_H-M   'P 1'
#
loop_
_entity.id
_entity.type
_entity.pdbx_description
1 polymer ?
#
loop_
_entity_poly.entity_id
_entity_poly.type
_entity_poly.pdbx_seq_one_letter_code
_entity_poly.pdbx_strand_id
1 'polypeptide(L)'
;MSGSLHHVWEYLTPELWEPLAHYSSRDVIAPLDLFSDLYVAAGDFLSPRPTDKELEEARNDPAKARCSFFALKGTDFKSESAIVHFLEEVYTVIVDYEIPGFEDHYRRILHNALRKFNLRYRLDEPFILRFLIPGSFANLYAELQHVNAGNAYLVLLLTDFEKAFDRYARTQDPTDMRTCVAKANNYVEGLASTTRGTYGTLGTLCDQLTDWPHNKMCEAVKNLYKFCSDVPGVRHGGNPLNMRRNLDARDMTLACLLLLASTVYLSPGWDEKAILGI
;
A
#
# COMPACT_ATOMS: atom_id res chain seq x y z
N MET A 1 0.76 7.99 6.28
CA MET A 1 -0.32 8.15 5.30
C MET A 1 -0.39 6.84 4.53
N SER A 2 -1.48 6.10 4.65
CA SER A 2 -1.75 4.93 3.82
C SER A 2 -1.94 5.40 2.37
N GLY A 3 -1.34 4.73 1.39
CA GLY A 3 -1.59 4.99 -0.03
C GLY A 3 -2.96 4.48 -0.51
N SER A 4 -4.00 4.63 0.34
CA SER A 4 -5.33 4.04 0.19
C SER A 4 -6.38 5.09 -0.17
N LEU A 5 -7.23 4.73 -1.14
CA LEU A 5 -8.36 5.52 -1.62
C LEU A 5 -9.40 5.79 -0.54
N HIS A 6 -9.65 4.84 0.37
CA HIS A 6 -10.56 5.03 1.52
C HIS A 6 -10.19 6.28 2.34
N HIS A 7 -8.91 6.47 2.61
CA HIS A 7 -8.43 7.57 3.45
C HIS A 7 -8.34 8.89 2.70
N VAL A 8 -8.11 8.86 1.40
CA VAL A 8 -7.91 10.08 0.60
C VAL A 8 -9.18 10.56 -0.10
N TRP A 9 -10.27 9.79 -0.07
CA TRP A 9 -11.49 10.08 -0.83
C TRP A 9 -11.99 11.51 -0.65
N GLU A 10 -12.10 11.99 0.58
CA GLU A 10 -12.56 13.36 0.89
C GLU A 10 -11.62 14.43 0.31
N TYR A 11 -10.33 14.11 0.14
CA TYR A 11 -9.32 14.97 -0.46
C TYR A 11 -9.32 14.91 -1.99
N LEU A 12 -10.05 13.96 -2.61
CA LEU A 12 -10.23 13.92 -4.06
C LEU A 12 -11.17 15.02 -4.54
N THR A 13 -12.02 15.60 -3.67
CA THR A 13 -12.93 16.69 -4.06
C THR A 13 -12.22 17.86 -4.73
N PRO A 14 -11.25 18.54 -4.11
CA PRO A 14 -10.55 19.67 -4.76
C PRO A 14 -9.58 19.23 -5.88
N GLU A 15 -9.15 17.97 -5.92
CA GLU A 15 -8.09 17.51 -6.84
C GLU A 15 -8.61 16.79 -8.08
N LEU A 16 -9.80 16.22 -8.00
CA LEU A 16 -10.42 15.37 -9.01
C LEU A 16 -11.82 15.89 -9.36
N TRP A 17 -12.71 15.96 -8.37
CA TRP A 17 -14.13 16.16 -8.65
C TRP A 17 -14.48 17.61 -9.00
N GLU A 18 -13.92 18.59 -8.29
CA GLU A 18 -14.09 20.00 -8.63
C GLU A 18 -13.44 20.34 -9.97
N PRO A 19 -12.18 19.95 -10.27
CA PRO A 19 -11.61 20.16 -11.61
C PRO A 19 -12.46 19.56 -12.73
N LEU A 20 -12.99 18.34 -12.52
CA LEU A 20 -13.88 17.69 -13.48
C LEU A 20 -15.17 18.49 -13.71
N ALA A 21 -15.78 19.01 -12.63
CA ALA A 21 -17.00 19.82 -12.70
C ALA A 21 -16.79 21.16 -13.43
N HIS A 22 -15.58 21.72 -13.35
CA HIS A 22 -15.23 22.99 -13.98
C HIS A 22 -14.63 22.80 -15.37
N TYR A 23 -14.73 21.60 -15.95
CA TYR A 23 -14.28 21.37 -17.31
C TYR A 23 -15.00 22.33 -18.28
N SER A 24 -14.20 23.06 -19.03
CA SER A 24 -14.66 23.92 -20.12
C SER A 24 -13.65 23.92 -21.24
N SER A 25 -14.09 23.68 -22.47
CA SER A 25 -13.26 23.72 -23.67
C SER A 25 -14.02 24.37 -24.80
N ARG A 26 -13.53 25.53 -25.26
CA ARG A 26 -14.17 26.39 -26.29
C ARG A 26 -15.66 26.65 -25.97
N ASP A 27 -16.54 25.84 -26.54
CA ASP A 27 -18.00 25.97 -26.49
C ASP A 27 -18.70 24.84 -25.71
N VAL A 28 -17.94 23.93 -25.10
CA VAL A 28 -18.47 22.80 -24.33
C VAL A 28 -18.08 22.94 -22.86
N ILE A 29 -19.07 22.74 -21.99
CA ILE A 29 -18.91 22.72 -20.53
C ILE A 29 -19.22 21.33 -19.99
N ALA A 30 -18.79 21.06 -18.77
CA ALA A 30 -19.19 19.85 -18.06
C ALA A 30 -20.74 19.71 -18.04
N PRO A 31 -21.28 18.50 -18.24
CA PRO A 31 -22.72 18.25 -18.17
C PRO A 31 -23.30 18.69 -16.82
N LEU A 32 -24.48 19.31 -16.85
CA LEU A 32 -25.18 19.70 -15.61
C LEU A 32 -25.55 18.48 -14.76
N ASP A 33 -25.86 17.36 -15.42
CA ASP A 33 -26.28 16.11 -14.81
C ASP A 33 -25.10 15.18 -14.44
N LEU A 34 -23.85 15.63 -14.63
CA LEU A 34 -22.65 14.84 -14.34
C LEU A 34 -22.71 14.18 -12.95
N PHE A 35 -23.01 14.95 -11.91
CA PHE A 35 -23.03 14.41 -10.55
C PHE A 35 -24.27 13.57 -10.26
N SER A 36 -25.35 13.73 -11.03
CA SER A 36 -26.49 12.82 -11.00
C SER A 36 -26.07 11.44 -11.50
N ASP A 37 -25.42 11.38 -12.66
CA ASP A 37 -24.98 10.13 -13.26
C ASP A 37 -23.86 9.46 -12.44
N LEU A 38 -22.91 10.26 -11.92
CA LEU A 38 -21.85 9.74 -11.04
C LEU A 38 -22.39 9.23 -9.70
N TYR A 39 -23.35 9.92 -9.07
CA TYR A 39 -23.93 9.45 -7.81
C TYR A 39 -24.76 8.18 -8.01
N VAL A 40 -25.49 8.09 -9.12
CA VAL A 40 -26.21 6.88 -9.50
C VAL A 40 -25.24 5.72 -9.72
N ALA A 41 -24.17 5.92 -10.49
CA ALA A 41 -23.15 4.91 -10.73
C ALA A 41 -22.46 4.48 -9.41
N ALA A 42 -22.18 5.42 -8.51
CA ALA A 42 -21.61 5.14 -7.20
C ALA A 42 -22.49 4.18 -6.37
N GLY A 43 -23.82 4.24 -6.53
CA GLY A 43 -24.77 3.40 -5.79
C GLY A 43 -24.49 1.90 -5.84
N ASP A 44 -23.94 1.39 -6.95
CA ASP A 44 -23.57 -0.03 -7.08
C ASP A 44 -22.30 -0.42 -6.29
N PHE A 45 -21.52 0.56 -5.84
CA PHE A 45 -20.25 0.37 -5.12
C PHE A 45 -20.35 0.70 -3.61
N LEU A 46 -21.46 1.30 -3.16
CA LEU A 46 -21.68 1.74 -1.77
C LEU A 46 -22.27 0.64 -0.86
N SER A 47 -22.01 0.76 0.44
CA SER A 47 -22.58 -0.07 1.51
C SER A 47 -22.85 0.75 2.77
N PRO A 48 -24.13 1.02 3.13
CA PRO A 48 -25.34 0.56 2.45
C PRO A 48 -25.53 1.23 1.08
N ARG A 49 -26.13 0.49 0.14
CA ARG A 49 -26.55 1.03 -1.15
C ARG A 49 -27.67 2.08 -0.92
N PRO A 50 -27.61 3.26 -1.58
CA PRO A 50 -28.72 4.21 -1.56
C PRO A 50 -30.03 3.57 -2.01
N THR A 51 -31.14 3.97 -1.41
CA THR A 51 -32.46 3.46 -1.77
C THR A 51 -32.85 3.89 -3.18
N ASP A 52 -33.71 3.11 -3.85
CA ASP A 52 -34.19 3.45 -5.20
C ASP A 52 -34.85 4.84 -5.25
N LYS A 53 -35.51 5.23 -4.14
CA LYS A 53 -36.09 6.57 -3.99
C LYS A 53 -35.02 7.67 -3.97
N GLU A 54 -33.91 7.47 -3.25
CA GLU A 54 -32.81 8.44 -3.20
C GLU A 54 -32.10 8.56 -4.56
N LEU A 55 -31.94 7.44 -5.27
CA LEU A 55 -31.37 7.44 -6.62
C LEU A 55 -32.28 8.15 -7.62
N GLU A 56 -33.59 7.93 -7.56
CA GLU A 56 -34.57 8.63 -8.41
C GLU A 56 -34.64 10.13 -8.10
N GLU A 57 -34.58 10.51 -6.82
CA GLU A 57 -34.51 11.92 -6.42
C GLU A 57 -33.21 12.59 -6.92
N ALA A 58 -32.07 11.88 -6.89
CA ALA A 58 -30.81 12.39 -7.42
C ALA A 58 -30.84 12.57 -8.95
N ARG A 59 -31.52 11.69 -9.68
CA ARG A 59 -31.72 11.85 -11.14
C ARG A 59 -32.53 13.09 -11.49
N ASN A 60 -33.49 13.46 -10.65
CA ASN A 60 -34.41 14.58 -10.90
C ASN A 60 -33.92 15.94 -10.34
N ASP A 61 -32.91 15.95 -9.48
CA ASP A 61 -32.34 17.17 -8.86
C ASP A 61 -30.80 17.13 -8.87
N PRO A 62 -30.16 17.74 -9.90
CA PRO A 62 -28.70 17.76 -10.03
C PRO A 62 -27.97 18.45 -8.88
N ALA A 63 -28.59 19.46 -8.25
CA ALA A 63 -27.99 20.15 -7.11
C ALA A 63 -27.95 19.23 -5.90
N LYS A 64 -29.05 18.51 -5.64
CA LYS A 64 -29.10 17.48 -4.59
C LYS A 64 -28.12 16.35 -4.86
N ALA A 65 -28.05 15.84 -6.09
CA ALA A 65 -27.10 14.78 -6.46
C ALA A 65 -25.65 15.19 -6.21
N ARG A 66 -25.27 16.42 -6.59
CA ARG A 66 -23.95 16.98 -6.33
C ARG A 66 -23.63 17.05 -4.82
N CYS A 67 -24.58 17.52 -4.01
CA CYS A 67 -24.41 17.55 -2.55
C CYS A 67 -24.25 16.14 -1.98
N SER A 68 -25.08 15.18 -2.42
CA SER A 68 -24.99 13.79 -1.97
C SER A 68 -23.67 13.13 -2.38
N PHE A 69 -23.21 13.37 -3.60
CA PHE A 69 -21.94 12.86 -4.10
C PHE A 69 -20.75 13.38 -3.29
N PHE A 70 -20.69 14.68 -3.01
CA PHE A 70 -19.62 15.26 -2.19
C PHE A 70 -19.70 14.92 -0.71
N ALA A 71 -20.86 14.48 -0.23
CA ALA A 71 -21.01 13.99 1.13
C ALA A 71 -20.49 12.55 1.32
N LEU A 72 -20.25 11.81 0.22
CA LEU A 72 -19.69 10.45 0.28
C LEU A 72 -18.31 10.47 0.92
N LYS A 73 -18.09 9.51 1.81
CA LYS A 73 -16.80 9.19 2.42
C LYS A 73 -16.24 7.92 1.83
N GLY A 74 -14.92 7.76 1.90
CA GLY A 74 -14.28 6.52 1.46
C GLY A 74 -14.81 5.29 2.20
N THR A 75 -15.22 5.45 3.46
CA THR A 75 -15.85 4.41 4.29
C THR A 75 -17.27 4.02 3.86
N ASP A 76 -17.92 4.80 3.01
CA ASP A 76 -19.27 4.49 2.52
C ASP A 76 -19.22 3.46 1.37
N PHE A 77 -18.03 3.21 0.80
CA PHE A 77 -17.81 2.18 -0.21
C PHE A 77 -17.67 0.80 0.42
N LYS A 78 -18.14 -0.24 -0.30
CA LYS A 78 -18.06 -1.66 0.12
C LYS A 78 -16.64 -2.10 0.47
N SER A 79 -15.64 -1.62 -0.28
CA SER A 79 -14.23 -1.94 -0.11
C SER A 79 -13.36 -0.92 -0.85
N GLU A 80 -12.04 -1.02 -0.74
CA GLU A 80 -11.15 -0.21 -1.56
C GLU A 80 -11.28 -0.58 -3.05
N SER A 81 -11.37 -1.86 -3.40
CA SER A 81 -11.60 -2.29 -4.78
C SER A 81 -12.89 -1.73 -5.36
N ALA A 82 -13.91 -1.51 -4.52
CA ALA A 82 -15.15 -0.84 -4.96
C ALA A 82 -14.89 0.63 -5.37
N ILE A 83 -14.00 1.35 -4.67
CA ILE A 83 -13.59 2.70 -5.11
C ILE A 83 -12.82 2.63 -6.42
N VAL A 84 -11.89 1.67 -6.55
CA VAL A 84 -11.11 1.48 -7.78
C VAL A 84 -12.04 1.27 -8.97
N HIS A 85 -12.97 0.32 -8.87
CA HIS A 85 -13.93 0.06 -9.94
C HIS A 85 -14.88 1.23 -10.18
N PHE A 86 -15.28 1.96 -9.14
CA PHE A 86 -16.07 3.17 -9.33
C PHE A 86 -15.30 4.23 -10.15
N LEU A 87 -14.01 4.46 -9.85
CA LEU A 87 -13.18 5.40 -10.61
C LEU A 87 -12.98 4.98 -12.07
N GLU A 88 -12.98 3.67 -12.35
CA GLU A 88 -13.02 3.12 -13.71
C GLU A 88 -14.39 3.33 -14.36
N GLU A 89 -15.48 3.13 -13.63
CA GLU A 89 -16.86 3.35 -14.12
C GLU A 89 -17.13 4.82 -14.44
N VAL A 90 -16.56 5.75 -13.67
CA VAL A 90 -16.59 7.20 -13.97
C VAL A 90 -16.05 7.48 -15.37
N TYR A 91 -15.03 6.75 -15.83
CA TYR A 91 -14.52 6.91 -17.19
C TYR A 91 -15.57 6.53 -18.23
N THR A 92 -16.28 5.41 -18.02
CA THR A 92 -17.40 4.98 -18.89
C THR A 92 -18.46 6.07 -18.97
N VAL A 93 -18.92 6.59 -17.82
CA VAL A 93 -19.90 7.68 -17.76
C VAL A 93 -19.42 8.94 -18.51
N ILE A 94 -18.14 9.28 -18.39
CA ILE A 94 -17.56 10.44 -19.07
C ILE A 94 -17.51 10.26 -20.59
N VAL A 95 -17.16 9.06 -21.06
CA VAL A 95 -17.11 8.73 -22.49
C VAL A 95 -18.50 8.80 -23.12
N ASP A 96 -19.54 8.40 -22.39
CA ASP A 96 -20.93 8.40 -22.87
C ASP A 96 -21.49 9.81 -23.18
N TYR A 97 -20.90 10.86 -22.61
CA TYR A 97 -21.27 12.24 -22.96
C TYR A 97 -20.74 12.70 -24.33
N GLU A 98 -19.81 11.95 -24.93
CA GLU A 98 -19.19 12.26 -26.23
C GLU A 98 -18.60 13.69 -26.31
N ILE A 99 -18.15 14.24 -25.17
CA ILE A 99 -17.56 15.58 -25.10
C ILE A 99 -16.07 15.52 -25.48
N PRO A 100 -15.64 16.21 -26.56
CA PRO A 100 -14.26 16.13 -27.03
C PRO A 100 -13.22 16.53 -25.97
N GLY A 101 -12.37 15.58 -25.58
CA GLY A 101 -11.27 15.81 -24.64
C GLY A 101 -11.67 15.82 -23.16
N PHE A 102 -12.91 15.46 -22.82
CA PHE A 102 -13.36 15.34 -21.42
C PHE A 102 -12.77 14.09 -20.75
N GLU A 103 -12.73 12.97 -21.47
CA GLU A 103 -12.05 11.72 -21.07
C GLU A 103 -10.54 11.93 -20.81
N ASP A 104 -9.86 12.66 -21.70
CA ASP A 104 -8.44 13.02 -21.56
C ASP A 104 -8.21 13.96 -20.36
N HIS A 105 -9.18 14.82 -20.08
CA HIS A 105 -9.14 15.68 -18.90
C HIS A 105 -9.21 14.83 -17.63
N TYR A 106 -10.21 13.94 -17.53
CA TYR A 106 -10.38 13.03 -16.39
C TYR A 106 -9.15 12.16 -16.17
N ARG A 107 -8.62 11.54 -17.24
CA ARG A 107 -7.37 10.75 -17.21
C ARG A 107 -6.23 11.53 -16.59
N ARG A 108 -6.04 12.79 -17.01
CA ARG A 108 -4.96 13.65 -16.54
C ARG A 108 -5.13 14.04 -15.05
N ILE A 109 -6.32 14.46 -14.64
CA ILE A 109 -6.55 14.87 -13.24
C ILE A 109 -6.50 13.68 -12.29
N LEU A 110 -7.01 12.51 -12.68
CA LEU A 110 -6.90 11.29 -11.88
C LEU A 110 -5.44 10.86 -11.75
N HIS A 111 -4.69 10.82 -12.85
CA HIS A 111 -3.26 10.53 -12.81
C HIS A 111 -2.48 11.48 -11.88
N ASN A 112 -2.82 12.78 -11.89
CA ASN A 112 -2.21 13.75 -10.99
C ASN A 112 -2.57 13.49 -9.52
N ALA A 113 -3.83 13.16 -9.22
CA ALA A 113 -4.28 12.82 -7.89
C ALA A 113 -3.58 11.55 -7.36
N LEU A 114 -3.49 10.49 -8.19
CA LEU A 114 -2.77 9.26 -7.85
C LEU A 114 -1.32 9.54 -7.43
N ARG A 115 -0.62 10.40 -8.19
CA ARG A 115 0.76 10.80 -7.86
C ARG A 115 0.85 11.69 -6.63
N LYS A 116 -0.04 12.68 -6.51
CA LYS A 116 -0.04 13.66 -5.40
C LYS A 116 -0.21 12.98 -4.05
N PHE A 117 -1.12 12.02 -3.97
CA PHE A 117 -1.41 11.30 -2.73
C PHE A 117 -0.57 10.03 -2.55
N ASN A 118 0.43 9.78 -3.42
CA ASN A 118 1.24 8.57 -3.44
C ASN A 118 0.38 7.29 -3.38
N LEU A 119 -0.70 7.28 -4.15
CA LEU A 119 -1.59 6.14 -4.22
C LEU A 119 -0.90 4.98 -4.93
N ARG A 120 -1.25 3.78 -4.49
CA ARG A 120 -0.68 2.50 -4.95
C ARG A 120 -1.16 2.05 -6.33
N TYR A 121 -1.72 2.94 -7.12
CA TYR A 121 -2.32 2.64 -8.42
C TYR A 121 -1.61 3.42 -9.53
N ARG A 122 -1.52 2.80 -10.70
CA ARG A 122 -1.19 3.47 -11.96
C ARG A 122 -2.35 3.32 -12.91
N LEU A 123 -2.61 4.36 -13.69
CA LEU A 123 -3.60 4.33 -14.76
C LEU A 123 -2.97 3.74 -16.03
N ASP A 124 -3.51 2.63 -16.51
CA ASP A 124 -3.11 1.94 -17.76
C ASP A 124 -4.24 2.04 -18.81
N GLU A 125 -3.92 1.85 -20.10
CA GLU A 125 -4.92 1.82 -21.19
C GLU A 125 -5.73 0.50 -21.19
N PRO A 126 -7.03 0.49 -21.53
CA PRO A 126 -7.84 1.62 -22.03
C PRO A 126 -8.37 2.60 -20.96
N PHE A 127 -8.55 2.18 -19.70
CA PHE A 127 -8.66 3.02 -18.50
C PHE A 127 -8.75 2.09 -17.27
N ILE A 128 -7.63 1.54 -16.83
CA ILE A 128 -7.58 0.54 -15.76
C ILE A 128 -6.64 1.02 -14.65
N LEU A 129 -7.12 1.01 -13.41
CA LEU A 129 -6.32 1.32 -12.24
C LEU A 129 -5.58 0.07 -11.77
N ARG A 130 -4.34 -0.07 -12.23
CA ARG A 130 -3.48 -1.20 -11.90
C ARG A 130 -2.80 -1.00 -10.56
N PHE A 131 -3.01 -1.96 -9.65
CA PHE A 131 -2.29 -2.04 -8.38
C PHE A 131 -0.78 -2.25 -8.60
N LEU A 132 0.04 -1.50 -7.86
CA LEU A 132 1.49 -1.49 -8.00
C LEU A 132 2.17 -2.29 -6.88
N ILE A 133 3.22 -3.04 -7.24
CA ILE A 133 4.04 -3.80 -6.29
C ILE A 133 4.58 -2.96 -5.12
N PRO A 134 5.10 -1.73 -5.31
CA PRO A 134 5.47 -0.86 -4.19
C PRO A 134 4.33 -0.62 -3.18
N GLY A 135 3.09 -0.55 -3.66
CA GLY A 135 1.91 -0.46 -2.81
C GLY A 135 1.69 -1.69 -1.94
N SER A 136 1.94 -2.88 -2.48
CA SER A 136 1.88 -4.14 -1.72
C SER A 136 2.90 -4.16 -0.59
N PHE A 137 4.12 -3.66 -0.83
CA PHE A 137 5.14 -3.54 0.22
C PHE A 137 4.78 -2.50 1.28
N ALA A 138 4.14 -1.39 0.89
CA ALA A 138 3.64 -0.41 1.85
C ALA A 138 2.55 -1.00 2.74
N ASN A 139 1.62 -1.78 2.17
CA ASN A 139 0.58 -2.48 2.94
C ASN A 139 1.18 -3.55 3.85
N LEU A 140 2.12 -4.35 3.35
CA LEU A 140 2.85 -5.32 4.16
C LEU A 140 3.47 -4.65 5.40
N TYR A 141 4.00 -3.44 5.24
CA TYR A 141 4.54 -2.67 6.36
C TYR A 141 3.47 -2.17 7.34
N ALA A 142 2.31 -1.74 6.84
CA ALA A 142 1.19 -1.38 7.70
C ALA A 142 0.66 -2.60 8.48
N GLU A 143 0.57 -3.76 7.84
CA GLU A 143 0.19 -5.02 8.48
C GLU A 143 1.22 -5.47 9.53
N LEU A 144 2.51 -5.27 9.27
CA LEU A 144 3.57 -5.48 10.28
C LEU A 144 3.28 -4.67 11.55
N GLN A 145 2.91 -3.40 11.41
CA GLN A 145 2.56 -2.55 12.55
C GLN A 145 1.28 -3.03 13.25
N HIS A 146 0.28 -3.47 12.48
CA HIS A 146 -0.98 -4.00 13.02
C HIS A 146 -0.78 -5.28 13.82
N VAL A 147 -0.10 -6.29 13.25
CA VAL A 147 0.21 -7.57 13.89
C VAL A 147 1.02 -7.37 15.17
N ASN A 148 1.89 -6.35 15.19
CA ASN A 148 2.71 -6.04 16.36
C ASN A 148 1.95 -5.29 17.47
N ALA A 149 0.79 -4.70 17.20
CA ALA A 149 0.10 -3.80 18.14
C ALA A 149 -0.16 -4.43 19.52
N GLY A 150 -0.36 -5.76 19.56
CA GLY A 150 -0.56 -6.52 20.80
C GLY A 150 0.72 -6.96 21.52
N ASN A 151 1.92 -6.72 20.97
CA ASN A 151 3.18 -7.22 21.50
C ASN A 151 4.23 -6.11 21.63
N ALA A 152 4.40 -5.60 22.87
CA ALA A 152 5.34 -4.51 23.17
C ALA A 152 6.79 -4.81 22.79
N TYR A 153 7.22 -6.08 22.83
CA TYR A 153 8.56 -6.48 22.43
C TYR A 153 8.76 -6.37 20.91
N LEU A 154 7.78 -6.80 20.11
CA LEU A 154 7.83 -6.66 18.65
C LEU A 154 7.73 -5.19 18.22
N VAL A 155 6.90 -4.39 18.89
CA VAL A 155 6.85 -2.93 18.67
C VAL A 155 8.22 -2.30 18.91
N LEU A 156 8.88 -2.64 20.03
CA LEU A 156 10.22 -2.14 20.33
C LEU A 156 11.24 -2.49 19.23
N LEU A 157 11.25 -3.75 18.78
CA LEU A 157 12.17 -4.20 17.73
C LEU A 157 11.92 -3.52 16.39
N LEU A 158 10.65 -3.33 16.01
CA LEU A 158 10.28 -2.65 14.78
C LEU A 158 10.68 -1.17 14.83
N THR A 159 10.42 -0.49 15.95
CA THR A 159 10.84 0.90 16.17
C THR A 159 12.36 1.06 16.17
N ASP A 160 13.10 0.12 16.74
CA ASP A 160 14.57 0.10 16.68
C ASP A 160 15.07 0.00 15.24
N PHE A 161 14.42 -0.82 14.41
CA PHE A 161 14.72 -0.92 12.99
C PHE A 161 14.38 0.37 12.25
N GLU A 162 13.19 0.95 12.45
CA GLU A 162 12.78 2.22 11.84
C GLU A 162 13.78 3.34 12.14
N LYS A 163 14.22 3.46 13.40
CA LYS A 163 15.22 4.46 13.81
C LYS A 163 16.58 4.23 13.15
N ALA A 164 17.02 2.97 13.05
CA ALA A 164 18.28 2.64 12.39
C ALA A 164 18.22 2.92 10.88
N PHE A 165 17.07 2.64 10.25
CA PHE A 165 16.83 2.93 8.84
C PHE A 165 16.83 4.45 8.57
N ASP A 166 16.07 5.23 9.35
CA ASP A 166 16.04 6.70 9.22
C ASP A 166 17.44 7.31 9.41
N ARG A 167 18.18 6.84 10.43
CA ARG A 167 19.54 7.30 10.68
C ARG A 167 20.44 7.04 9.47
N TYR A 168 20.48 5.81 8.97
CA TYR A 168 21.28 5.49 7.78
C TYR A 168 20.83 6.28 6.54
N ALA A 169 19.52 6.42 6.32
CA ALA A 169 18.99 7.19 5.19
C ALA A 169 19.54 8.63 5.17
N ARG A 170 19.75 9.24 6.35
CA ARG A 170 20.31 10.59 6.50
C ARG A 170 21.84 10.64 6.47
N THR A 171 22.52 9.70 7.13
CA THR A 171 23.98 9.75 7.30
C THR A 171 24.75 9.10 6.16
N GLN A 172 24.18 8.05 5.55
CA GLN A 172 24.84 7.14 4.62
C GLN A 172 26.14 6.54 5.19
N ASP A 173 26.27 6.48 6.52
CA ASP A 173 27.47 5.97 7.20
C ASP A 173 27.52 4.43 7.17
N PRO A 174 28.69 3.80 6.89
CA PRO A 174 28.81 2.35 6.85
C PRO A 174 28.48 1.63 8.17
N THR A 175 28.66 2.28 9.32
CA THR A 175 28.31 1.72 10.64
C THR A 175 26.80 1.74 10.84
N ASP A 176 26.15 2.84 10.46
CA ASP A 176 24.70 2.98 10.50
C ASP A 176 24.03 1.98 9.55
N MET A 177 24.62 1.75 8.37
CA MET A 177 24.17 0.73 7.41
C MET A 177 24.15 -0.67 8.04
N ARG A 178 25.26 -1.08 8.68
CA ARG A 178 25.36 -2.40 9.33
C ARG A 178 24.38 -2.52 10.49
N THR A 179 24.22 -1.45 11.27
CA THR A 179 23.25 -1.37 12.36
C THR A 179 21.82 -1.53 11.84
N CYS A 180 21.47 -0.88 10.73
CA CYS A 180 20.16 -1.01 10.08
C CYS A 180 19.84 -2.47 9.73
N VAL A 181 20.75 -3.15 9.03
CA VAL A 181 20.59 -4.58 8.67
C VAL A 181 20.47 -5.46 9.92
N ALA A 182 21.28 -5.19 10.95
CA ALA A 182 21.24 -5.93 12.20
C ALA A 182 19.89 -5.79 12.92
N LYS A 183 19.33 -4.57 12.97
CA LYS A 183 18.03 -4.31 13.58
C LYS A 183 16.88 -4.93 12.78
N ALA A 184 16.94 -4.90 11.46
CA ALA A 184 15.99 -5.63 10.61
C ALA A 184 16.00 -7.14 10.93
N ASN A 185 17.20 -7.73 11.02
CA ASN A 185 17.33 -9.16 11.33
C ASN A 185 16.82 -9.49 12.75
N ASN A 186 17.12 -8.65 13.73
CA ASN A 186 16.63 -8.84 15.11
C ASN A 186 15.11 -8.78 15.18
N TYR A 187 14.48 -7.88 14.42
CA TYR A 187 13.03 -7.83 14.31
C TYR A 187 12.44 -9.13 13.75
N VAL A 188 12.97 -9.61 12.62
CA VAL A 188 12.53 -10.87 11.98
C VAL A 188 12.72 -12.09 12.89
N GLU A 189 13.83 -12.16 13.62
CA GLU A 189 14.08 -13.20 14.62
C GLU A 189 13.12 -13.12 15.82
N GLY A 190 12.82 -11.92 16.30
CA GLY A 190 11.86 -11.69 17.36
C GLY A 190 10.44 -12.07 16.95
N LEU A 191 10.05 -11.77 15.71
CA LEU A 191 8.76 -12.17 15.13
C LEU A 191 8.65 -13.70 15.08
N ALA A 192 9.65 -14.38 14.50
CA ALA A 192 9.68 -15.85 14.45
C ALA A 192 9.64 -16.48 15.85
N SER A 193 10.37 -15.91 16.82
CA SER A 193 10.38 -16.38 18.21
C SER A 193 9.00 -16.26 18.85
N THR A 194 8.35 -15.10 18.66
CA THR A 194 7.01 -14.83 19.18
C THR A 194 5.99 -15.80 18.59
N THR A 195 6.01 -15.99 17.27
CA THR A 195 5.12 -16.91 16.56
C THR A 195 5.27 -18.36 17.03
N ARG A 196 6.51 -18.80 17.29
CA ARG A 196 6.76 -20.16 17.80
C ARG A 196 6.48 -20.29 19.30
N GLY A 197 6.45 -19.19 20.05
CA GLY A 197 6.36 -19.19 21.52
C GLY A 197 7.67 -19.60 22.21
N THR A 198 8.80 -19.62 21.49
CA THR A 198 10.11 -20.00 22.02
C THR A 198 11.21 -19.11 21.45
N TYR A 199 12.16 -18.70 22.29
CA TYR A 199 13.33 -17.96 21.84
C TYR A 199 14.32 -18.85 21.09
N GLY A 200 14.92 -18.31 20.04
CA GLY A 200 15.94 -19.01 19.26
C GLY A 200 16.58 -18.10 18.23
N THR A 201 17.56 -18.64 17.52
CA THR A 201 18.08 -17.95 16.33
C THR A 201 17.11 -18.08 15.17
N LEU A 202 17.04 -17.09 14.28
CA LEU A 202 16.17 -17.19 13.11
C LEU A 202 16.46 -18.46 12.30
N GLY A 203 17.73 -18.83 12.16
CA GLY A 203 18.14 -20.08 11.50
C GLY A 203 17.51 -21.34 12.09
N THR A 204 17.50 -21.47 13.42
CA THR A 204 16.91 -22.62 14.12
C THR A 204 15.38 -22.56 14.15
N LEU A 205 14.81 -21.35 14.23
CA LEU A 205 13.36 -21.15 14.22
C LEU A 205 12.76 -21.49 12.85
N CYS A 206 13.47 -21.21 11.75
CA CYS A 206 13.04 -21.56 10.41
C CYS A 206 12.83 -23.08 10.23
N ASP A 207 13.68 -23.91 10.86
CA ASP A 207 13.54 -25.38 10.83
C ASP A 207 12.33 -25.89 11.62
N GLN A 208 11.75 -25.04 12.46
CA GLN A 208 10.63 -25.38 13.31
C GLN A 208 9.30 -24.85 12.78
N LEU A 209 9.32 -23.82 11.94
CA LEU A 209 8.14 -23.31 11.24
C LEU A 209 7.71 -24.30 10.15
N THR A 210 6.40 -24.54 10.04
CA THR A 210 5.84 -25.56 9.14
C THR A 210 5.15 -24.99 7.91
N ASP A 211 4.92 -23.67 7.86
CA ASP A 211 4.12 -23.00 6.84
C ASP A 211 4.96 -22.48 5.65
N TRP A 212 5.98 -23.24 5.28
CA TRP A 212 6.82 -22.90 4.13
C TRP A 212 6.20 -23.44 2.84
N PRO A 213 6.06 -22.63 1.78
CA PRO A 213 5.52 -23.12 0.51
C PRO A 213 6.49 -24.10 -0.18
N HIS A 214 7.78 -24.04 0.14
CA HIS A 214 8.82 -24.94 -0.34
C HIS A 214 10.08 -24.86 0.55
N ASN A 215 10.83 -25.96 0.68
CA ASN A 215 12.07 -26.00 1.48
C ASN A 215 13.11 -24.95 1.07
N LYS A 216 13.16 -24.58 -0.21
CA LYS A 216 14.07 -23.54 -0.70
C LYS A 216 13.73 -22.13 -0.22
N MET A 217 12.48 -21.86 0.14
CA MET A 217 12.12 -20.59 0.78
C MET A 217 12.66 -20.54 2.21
N CYS A 218 12.51 -21.63 2.97
CA CYS A 218 13.13 -21.77 4.28
C CYS A 218 14.67 -21.61 4.19
N GLU A 219 15.32 -22.34 3.29
CA GLU A 219 16.77 -22.22 3.07
C GLU A 219 17.20 -20.79 2.68
N ALA A 220 16.41 -20.07 1.87
CA ALA A 220 16.72 -18.70 1.49
C ALA A 220 16.72 -17.75 2.71
N VAL A 221 15.72 -17.85 3.58
CA VAL A 221 15.66 -17.06 4.82
C VAL A 221 16.81 -17.43 5.76
N LYS A 222 17.14 -18.72 5.88
CA LYS A 222 18.30 -19.17 6.66
C LYS A 222 19.63 -18.65 6.11
N ASN A 223 19.78 -18.62 4.79
CA ASN A 223 20.98 -18.06 4.14
C ASN A 223 21.07 -16.54 4.33
N LEU A 224 19.93 -15.84 4.35
CA LEU A 224 19.88 -14.41 4.67
C LEU A 224 20.27 -14.14 6.13
N TYR A 225 19.76 -14.93 7.08
CA TYR A 225 20.21 -14.89 8.48
C TYR A 225 21.71 -15.15 8.61
N LYS A 226 22.23 -16.15 7.88
CA LYS A 226 23.66 -16.47 7.86
C LYS A 226 24.48 -15.32 7.29
N PHE A 227 24.02 -14.65 6.22
CA PHE A 227 24.65 -13.44 5.70
C PHE A 227 24.77 -12.36 6.80
N CYS A 228 23.69 -12.07 7.53
CA CYS A 228 23.71 -11.09 8.62
C CYS A 228 24.65 -11.48 9.78
N SER A 229 24.90 -12.78 9.96
CA SER A 229 25.77 -13.31 11.01
C SER A 229 27.24 -13.40 10.59
N ASP A 230 27.51 -13.72 9.32
CA ASP A 230 28.85 -13.94 8.77
C ASP A 230 29.52 -12.63 8.32
N VAL A 231 28.76 -11.61 7.89
CA VAL A 231 29.37 -10.32 7.53
C VAL A 231 29.84 -9.62 8.81
N PRO A 232 31.14 -9.27 8.92
CA PRO A 232 31.68 -8.64 10.12
C PRO A 232 30.93 -7.38 10.52
N GLY A 233 30.67 -7.18 11.81
CA GLY A 233 30.12 -5.92 12.31
C GLY A 233 28.66 -5.63 11.92
N VAL A 234 27.94 -6.57 11.31
CA VAL A 234 26.47 -6.51 11.20
C VAL A 234 25.86 -6.96 12.52
N ARG A 235 25.88 -8.27 12.82
CA ARG A 235 25.29 -8.81 14.06
C ARG A 235 26.33 -9.35 15.04
N HIS A 236 27.36 -10.03 14.53
CA HIS A 236 28.42 -10.65 15.32
C HIS A 236 29.79 -10.22 14.77
N GLY A 237 30.87 -10.73 15.38
CA GLY A 237 32.23 -10.51 14.86
C GLY A 237 32.40 -10.95 13.40
N GLY A 238 31.55 -11.87 12.94
CA GLY A 238 31.51 -12.37 11.56
C GLY A 238 32.76 -13.17 11.19
N ASN A 239 32.88 -13.48 9.90
CA ASN A 239 34.05 -14.12 9.31
C ASN A 239 34.58 -13.26 8.16
N PRO A 240 35.69 -12.52 8.36
CA PRO A 240 36.29 -11.69 7.32
C PRO A 240 36.63 -12.45 6.03
N LEU A 241 36.91 -13.77 6.11
CA LEU A 241 37.21 -14.60 4.95
C LEU A 241 35.99 -14.82 4.03
N ASN A 242 34.78 -14.67 4.56
CA ASN A 242 33.55 -14.80 3.79
C ASN A 242 33.17 -13.48 3.08
N MET A 243 33.84 -12.36 3.39
CA MET A 243 33.52 -11.05 2.83
C MET A 243 34.23 -10.84 1.49
N ARG A 244 33.46 -10.82 0.39
CA ARG A 244 34.01 -10.61 -0.97
C ARG A 244 34.30 -9.15 -1.31
N ARG A 245 33.53 -8.24 -0.71
CA ARG A 245 33.67 -6.78 -0.82
C ARG A 245 32.99 -6.11 0.36
N ASN A 246 33.26 -4.82 0.57
CA ASN A 246 32.48 -4.01 1.49
C ASN A 246 31.03 -3.91 1.03
N LEU A 247 30.12 -3.84 2.01
CA LEU A 247 28.71 -3.57 1.77
C LEU A 247 28.53 -2.14 1.25
N ASP A 248 27.55 -1.96 0.36
CA ASP A 248 27.10 -0.66 -0.15
C ASP A 248 25.58 -0.52 0.02
N ALA A 249 25.03 0.64 -0.35
CA ALA A 249 23.62 0.97 -0.10
C ALA A 249 22.64 -0.05 -0.70
N ARG A 250 22.94 -0.64 -1.87
CA ARG A 250 22.07 -1.67 -2.47
C ARG A 250 22.03 -2.95 -1.64
N ASP A 251 23.10 -3.31 -0.95
CA ASP A 251 23.13 -4.51 -0.11
C ASP A 251 22.25 -4.34 1.12
N MET A 252 22.30 -3.16 1.75
CA MET A 252 21.41 -2.80 2.85
C MET A 252 19.95 -2.85 2.39
N THR A 253 19.63 -2.15 1.30
CA THR A 253 18.26 -2.11 0.76
C THR A 253 17.75 -3.51 0.45
N LEU A 254 18.56 -4.34 -0.20
CA LEU A 254 18.18 -5.71 -0.53
C LEU A 254 18.02 -6.59 0.72
N ALA A 255 18.96 -6.52 1.67
CA ALA A 255 18.90 -7.31 2.90
C ALA A 255 17.66 -6.95 3.73
N CYS A 256 17.41 -5.66 3.95
CA CYS A 256 16.22 -5.18 4.68
C CYS A 256 14.93 -5.56 3.95
N LEU A 257 14.87 -5.40 2.63
CA LEU A 257 13.70 -5.78 1.84
C LEU A 257 13.42 -7.28 1.93
N LEU A 258 14.43 -8.13 1.75
CA LEU A 258 14.26 -9.59 1.84
C LEU A 258 13.88 -10.04 3.25
N LEU A 259 14.47 -9.43 4.28
CA LEU A 259 14.14 -9.70 5.69
C LEU A 259 12.67 -9.35 5.97
N LEU A 260 12.23 -8.13 5.63
CA LEU A 260 10.85 -7.71 5.82
C LEU A 260 9.87 -8.52 4.95
N ALA A 261 10.20 -8.79 3.69
CA ALA A 261 9.38 -9.61 2.80
C ALA A 261 9.20 -11.03 3.35
N SER A 262 10.23 -11.59 4.00
CA SER A 262 10.14 -12.93 4.58
C SER A 262 9.19 -13.05 5.77
N THR A 263 8.81 -11.92 6.39
CA THR A 263 7.93 -11.91 7.57
C THR A 263 6.57 -12.54 7.31
N VAL A 264 6.10 -12.53 6.06
CA VAL A 264 4.86 -13.20 5.63
C VAL A 264 4.83 -14.70 5.97
N TYR A 265 6.00 -15.35 6.07
CA TYR A 265 6.11 -16.77 6.45
C TYR A 265 6.38 -16.99 7.94
N LEU A 266 6.59 -15.92 8.71
CA LEU A 266 7.06 -15.98 10.09
C LEU A 266 5.98 -15.66 11.11
N SER A 267 4.77 -15.33 10.68
CA SER A 267 3.60 -15.09 11.53
C SER A 267 2.35 -15.61 10.82
N PRO A 268 1.39 -16.25 11.51
CA PRO A 268 0.13 -16.69 10.91
C PRO A 268 -0.93 -15.58 10.85
N GLY A 269 -0.64 -14.39 11.39
CA GLY A 269 -1.62 -13.31 11.59
C GLY A 269 -1.78 -12.35 10.41
N TRP A 270 -1.31 -12.71 9.21
CA TRP A 270 -1.37 -11.82 8.06
C TRP A 270 -2.75 -11.80 7.42
N ASP A 271 -3.28 -10.59 7.20
CA ASP A 271 -4.34 -10.41 6.24
C ASP A 271 -3.72 -10.25 4.83
N GLU A 272 -3.63 -11.36 4.10
CA GLU A 272 -3.13 -11.37 2.72
C GLU A 272 -3.90 -10.43 1.81
N LYS A 273 -5.20 -10.24 2.08
CA LYS A 273 -6.05 -9.33 1.31
C LYS A 273 -5.69 -7.89 1.60
N ALA A 274 -5.43 -7.55 2.86
CA ALA A 274 -4.94 -6.22 3.23
C ALA A 274 -3.59 -5.91 2.55
N ILE A 275 -2.66 -6.88 2.48
CA ILE A 275 -1.37 -6.72 1.77
C ILE A 275 -1.59 -6.43 0.28
N LEU A 276 -2.49 -7.18 -0.37
CA LEU A 276 -2.84 -6.99 -1.78
C LEU A 276 -3.81 -5.82 -2.01
N GLY A 277 -4.33 -5.20 -0.95
CA GLY A 277 -5.28 -4.10 -1.03
C GLY A 277 -6.62 -4.48 -1.64
N ILE A 278 -7.07 -5.72 -1.44
CA ILE A 278 -8.32 -6.30 -1.96
C ILE A 278 -9.35 -6.60 -0.86
#